data_AF-A0AAU6JK69-F1
#
_entry.id   AF-A0AAU6JK69-F1
#
_cell.length_a   1.000
_cell.length_b   1.000
_cell.length_c   1.000
_cell.angle_alpha   90.00
_cell.angle_beta   90.00
_cell.angle_gamma   90.00
#
_symmetry.space_group_name_H-M   'P 1'
#
loop_
_entity.id
_entity.type
_entity.pdbx_description
1 polymer ?
#
loop_
_entity_poly.entity_id
_entity_poly.type
_entity_poly.pdbx_seq_one_letter_code
_entity_poly.pdbx_strand_id
1 'polypeptide(L)'
;MATTDFRFPVKLNKLPVQGLVPEASSSAPTAPVEGQLWTDTVNHTVKFWNASVWKDPLSRSDHTGTQPASTVSDLAAVVQAYRLDQFAAPTAAVSLGGQRATNGADPTAATDLVTKQYADNLRAGIAVKDPVRVVATSNIDLSTLPAAIDGVTMAAGNAFLAAAQTTGTQNGIYTYPGSGQPATRRSDADTTGEVLDGTLVAVAEGAAAGTQYIQTATPSGAPGAWTQTWVLYSSGGQTYTADGQGLELSGTTFSLELADATLSKSAGGLTVGLVTVAKGGTGATTAAGARTALGTVGKYSANVGALTGGTPLNITHGLNSVDVLEPSLKEISSGELVGAKFVVVDANTVSVTTAASYAADTFRITVVG
;
A
#
# COMPACT_ATOMS: atom_id res chain seq x y z
N MET A 1 15.66 -83.34 -71.65
CA MET A 1 16.62 -83.68 -70.57
C MET A 1 15.88 -84.55 -69.58
N ALA A 2 16.42 -85.72 -69.23
CA ALA A 2 15.85 -86.54 -68.17
C ALA A 2 15.86 -85.73 -66.87
N THR A 3 14.72 -85.64 -66.19
CA THR A 3 14.64 -85.05 -64.86
C THR A 3 15.41 -85.96 -63.92
N THR A 4 16.64 -85.61 -63.60
CA THR A 4 17.45 -86.35 -62.63
C THR A 4 16.85 -86.12 -61.25
N ASP A 5 15.99 -87.04 -60.82
CA ASP A 5 15.42 -87.09 -59.48
C ASP A 5 16.43 -87.76 -58.53
N PHE A 6 17.08 -86.96 -57.68
CA PHE A 6 17.99 -87.47 -56.66
C PHE A 6 17.19 -88.01 -55.48
N ARG A 7 16.94 -89.32 -55.47
CA ARG A 7 16.17 -90.00 -54.41
C ARG A 7 16.92 -90.20 -53.08
N PHE A 8 18.13 -89.69 -52.98
CA PHE A 8 18.97 -89.75 -51.78
C PHE A 8 19.69 -88.41 -51.58
N PRO A 9 20.05 -88.04 -50.33
CA PRO A 9 20.80 -86.82 -50.06
C PRO A 9 22.08 -86.74 -50.90
N VAL A 10 22.24 -85.64 -51.64
CA VAL A 10 23.46 -85.36 -52.40
C VAL A 10 24.54 -84.85 -51.45
N LYS A 11 25.58 -85.65 -51.23
CA LYS A 11 26.77 -85.23 -50.48
C LYS A 11 27.64 -84.35 -51.37
N LEU A 12 27.66 -83.06 -51.10
CA LEU A 12 28.45 -82.08 -51.86
C LEU A 12 29.91 -81.99 -51.40
N ASN A 13 30.31 -82.71 -50.34
CA ASN A 13 31.69 -82.71 -49.82
C ASN A 13 32.28 -81.30 -49.59
N LYS A 14 31.45 -80.37 -49.09
CA LYS A 14 31.80 -78.95 -48.87
C LYS A 14 32.07 -78.14 -50.16
N LEU A 15 31.77 -78.67 -51.33
CA LEU A 15 31.78 -77.90 -52.58
C LEU A 15 30.61 -76.92 -52.60
N PRO A 16 30.84 -75.63 -52.87
CA PRO A 16 29.76 -74.64 -52.97
C PRO A 16 28.87 -74.94 -54.18
N VAL A 17 27.57 -74.74 -54.04
CA VAL A 17 26.61 -74.83 -55.16
C VAL A 17 26.41 -73.45 -55.74
N GLN A 18 26.75 -73.29 -57.03
CA GLN A 18 26.50 -72.05 -57.74
C GLN A 18 25.09 -72.08 -58.37
N GLY A 19 24.33 -71.01 -58.16
CA GLY A 19 22.99 -70.86 -58.76
C GLY A 19 21.93 -71.80 -58.16
N LEU A 20 22.11 -72.24 -56.90
CA LEU A 20 21.05 -72.97 -56.19
C LEU A 20 19.81 -72.08 -56.10
N VAL A 21 18.72 -72.54 -56.69
CA VAL A 21 17.38 -71.96 -56.52
C VAL A 21 16.59 -72.95 -55.67
N PRO A 22 16.26 -72.63 -54.41
CA PRO A 22 15.35 -73.44 -53.62
C PRO A 22 14.02 -73.61 -54.34
N GLU A 23 13.27 -74.65 -54.00
CA GLU A 23 11.90 -74.80 -54.52
C GLU A 23 11.09 -73.53 -54.29
N ALA A 24 10.30 -73.16 -55.31
CA ALA A 24 9.59 -71.91 -55.35
C ALA A 24 8.13 -72.18 -55.70
N SER A 25 7.22 -71.71 -54.85
CA SER A 25 5.78 -71.88 -55.03
C SER A 25 5.01 -70.77 -54.34
N SER A 26 3.74 -70.61 -54.71
CA SER A 26 2.85 -69.62 -54.09
C SER A 26 2.28 -70.05 -52.74
N SER A 27 2.41 -71.34 -52.40
CA SER A 27 2.04 -71.91 -51.11
C SER A 27 3.20 -72.69 -50.51
N ALA A 28 3.25 -72.73 -49.18
CA ALA A 28 4.31 -73.40 -48.46
C ALA A 28 4.24 -74.94 -48.66
N PRO A 29 5.40 -75.62 -48.70
CA PRO A 29 5.47 -77.09 -48.71
C PRO A 29 4.72 -77.69 -47.51
N THR A 30 3.95 -78.75 -47.74
CA THR A 30 3.05 -79.36 -46.74
C THR A 30 3.71 -80.40 -45.84
N ALA A 31 4.89 -80.91 -46.21
CA ALA A 31 5.68 -81.86 -45.43
C ALA A 31 7.17 -81.47 -45.40
N PRO A 32 7.51 -80.32 -44.79
CA PRO A 32 8.87 -79.82 -44.79
C PRO A 32 9.81 -80.59 -43.85
N VAL A 33 11.09 -80.61 -44.19
CA VAL A 33 12.18 -81.13 -43.36
C VAL A 33 12.89 -79.98 -42.66
N GLU A 34 13.37 -80.19 -41.42
CA GLU A 34 14.14 -79.18 -40.70
C GLU A 34 15.34 -78.68 -41.52
N GLY A 35 15.50 -77.35 -41.61
CA GLY A 35 16.53 -76.70 -42.40
C GLY A 35 16.21 -76.56 -43.90
N GLN A 36 15.04 -77.03 -44.36
CA GLN A 36 14.61 -76.85 -45.74
C GLN A 36 14.46 -75.36 -46.08
N LEU A 37 14.97 -74.98 -47.26
CA LEU A 37 14.82 -73.66 -47.83
C LEU A 37 13.69 -73.66 -48.86
N TRP A 38 12.86 -72.64 -48.81
CA TRP A 38 11.75 -72.46 -49.75
C TRP A 38 11.65 -70.99 -50.16
N THR A 39 11.40 -70.75 -51.44
CA THR A 39 11.14 -69.41 -51.98
C THR A 39 9.64 -69.17 -52.02
N ASP A 40 9.17 -68.28 -51.16
CA ASP A 40 7.80 -67.79 -51.19
C ASP A 40 7.63 -66.85 -52.39
N THR A 41 6.96 -67.32 -53.44
CA THR A 41 6.82 -66.51 -54.67
C THR A 41 5.76 -65.42 -54.55
N VAL A 42 5.00 -65.37 -53.45
CA VAL A 42 4.04 -64.29 -53.18
C VAL A 42 4.74 -63.12 -52.52
N ASN A 43 5.57 -63.39 -51.50
CA ASN A 43 6.28 -62.36 -50.76
C ASN A 43 7.70 -62.09 -51.30
N HIS A 44 8.17 -62.91 -52.23
CA HIS A 44 9.50 -62.86 -52.84
C HIS A 44 10.64 -62.98 -51.81
N THR A 45 10.47 -63.80 -50.77
CA THR A 45 11.50 -64.06 -49.74
C THR A 45 11.87 -65.54 -49.68
N VAL A 46 13.12 -65.81 -49.31
CA VAL A 46 13.59 -67.17 -49.01
C VAL A 46 13.38 -67.43 -47.52
N LYS A 47 12.59 -68.45 -47.20
CA LYS A 47 12.28 -68.88 -45.84
C LYS A 47 12.98 -70.19 -45.52
N PHE A 48 13.21 -70.44 -44.23
CA PHE A 48 13.72 -71.73 -43.77
C PHE A 48 12.74 -72.38 -42.79
N TRP A 49 12.61 -73.70 -42.84
CA TRP A 49 11.80 -74.46 -41.89
C TRP A 49 12.60 -74.76 -40.63
N ASN A 50 12.12 -74.33 -39.46
CA ASN A 50 12.82 -74.52 -38.18
C ASN A 50 12.32 -75.74 -37.37
N ALA A 51 11.80 -76.76 -38.05
CA ALA A 51 11.09 -77.91 -37.46
C ALA A 51 9.69 -77.62 -36.90
N SER A 52 9.19 -76.39 -36.96
CA SER A 52 7.83 -76.07 -36.48
C SER A 52 7.08 -75.07 -37.35
N VAL A 53 7.77 -74.04 -37.85
CA VAL A 53 7.20 -72.99 -38.69
C VAL A 53 8.20 -72.53 -39.75
N TRP A 54 7.69 -72.01 -40.86
CA TRP A 54 8.50 -71.31 -41.84
C TRP A 54 8.91 -69.95 -41.28
N LYS A 55 10.22 -69.69 -41.20
CA LYS A 55 10.79 -68.44 -40.71
C LYS A 55 11.37 -67.62 -41.85
N ASP A 56 11.05 -66.34 -41.85
CA ASP A 56 11.62 -65.37 -42.78
C ASP A 56 12.78 -64.63 -42.08
N PRO A 57 14.03 -64.79 -42.56
CA PRO A 57 15.20 -64.13 -41.97
C PRO A 57 15.14 -62.60 -41.99
N LEU A 58 14.30 -61.99 -42.83
CA LEU A 58 14.13 -60.54 -42.93
C LEU A 58 12.95 -60.02 -42.10
N SER A 59 12.12 -60.93 -41.56
CA SER A 59 10.97 -60.54 -40.77
C SER A 59 11.40 -60.10 -39.38
N ARG A 60 11.18 -58.82 -39.07
CA ARG A 60 11.47 -58.26 -37.74
C ARG A 60 10.63 -58.91 -36.63
N SER A 61 9.46 -59.48 -36.96
CA SER A 61 8.64 -60.22 -35.98
C SER A 61 9.26 -61.57 -35.59
N ASP A 62 10.17 -62.10 -36.41
CA ASP A 62 10.89 -63.35 -36.16
C ASP A 62 12.23 -63.12 -35.43
N HIS A 63 12.64 -61.87 -35.24
CA HIS A 63 13.82 -61.53 -34.44
C HIS A 63 13.54 -61.85 -32.97
N THR A 64 14.32 -62.75 -32.40
CA THR A 64 14.29 -63.10 -30.97
C THR A 64 15.59 -62.63 -30.30
N GLY A 65 15.54 -62.31 -29.00
CA GLY A 65 16.70 -61.81 -28.24
C GLY A 65 16.84 -60.28 -28.21
N THR A 66 17.99 -59.81 -27.71
CA THR A 66 18.27 -58.38 -27.53
C THR A 66 18.77 -57.74 -28.82
N GLN A 67 18.03 -56.76 -29.35
CA GLN A 67 18.51 -55.90 -30.42
C GLN A 67 19.15 -54.63 -29.80
N PRO A 68 20.49 -54.49 -29.83
CA PRO A 68 21.13 -53.29 -29.31
C PRO A 68 20.78 -52.07 -30.18
N ALA A 69 20.73 -50.89 -29.57
CA ALA A 69 20.46 -49.64 -30.27
C ALA A 69 21.41 -49.41 -31.48
N SER A 70 22.64 -49.91 -31.40
CA SER A 70 23.65 -49.81 -32.46
C SER A 70 23.30 -50.56 -33.76
N THR A 71 22.37 -51.51 -33.72
CA THR A 71 21.93 -52.24 -34.92
C THR A 71 20.75 -51.59 -35.64
N VAL A 72 20.26 -50.45 -35.15
CA VAL A 72 19.15 -49.68 -35.75
C VAL A 72 19.69 -48.33 -36.23
N SER A 73 19.89 -48.21 -37.54
CA SER A 73 20.64 -47.11 -38.16
C SER A 73 20.05 -45.71 -37.97
N ASP A 74 18.75 -45.61 -37.70
CA ASP A 74 18.00 -44.34 -37.60
C ASP A 74 17.40 -44.08 -36.22
N LEU A 75 17.64 -44.95 -35.22
CA LEU A 75 16.99 -44.87 -33.91
C LEU A 75 17.23 -43.51 -33.23
N ALA A 76 18.46 -43.00 -33.26
CA ALA A 76 18.79 -41.71 -32.66
C ALA A 76 18.04 -40.56 -33.34
N ALA A 77 17.94 -40.58 -34.68
CA ALA A 77 17.26 -39.55 -35.45
C ALA A 77 15.75 -39.54 -35.16
N VAL A 78 15.13 -40.73 -35.11
CA VAL A 78 13.70 -40.87 -34.80
C VAL A 78 13.40 -40.42 -33.38
N VAL A 79 14.20 -40.85 -32.39
CA VAL A 79 13.98 -40.50 -30.98
C VAL A 79 14.15 -39.00 -30.73
N GLN A 80 15.14 -38.36 -31.37
CA GLN A 80 15.36 -36.91 -31.26
C GLN A 80 14.27 -36.08 -31.94
N ALA A 81 13.57 -36.65 -32.92
CA ALA A 81 12.48 -35.98 -33.61
C ALA A 81 11.16 -36.00 -32.81
N TYR A 82 11.03 -36.86 -31.79
CA TYR A 82 9.85 -36.85 -30.94
C TYR A 82 9.77 -35.57 -30.12
N ARG A 83 8.58 -34.96 -30.12
CA ARG A 83 8.27 -33.85 -29.24
C ARG A 83 7.93 -34.37 -27.84
N LEU A 84 8.11 -33.52 -26.83
CA LEU A 84 7.79 -33.87 -25.44
C LEU A 84 6.31 -34.27 -25.25
N ASP A 85 5.37 -33.71 -26.02
CA ASP A 85 3.94 -34.04 -25.97
C ASP A 85 3.59 -35.43 -26.53
N GLN A 86 4.51 -36.05 -27.28
CA GLN A 86 4.28 -37.39 -27.87
C GLN A 86 4.68 -38.52 -26.92
N PHE A 87 5.36 -38.22 -25.81
CA PHE A 87 5.69 -39.19 -24.79
C PHE A 87 4.52 -39.40 -23.84
N ALA A 88 4.44 -40.60 -23.26
CA ALA A 88 3.50 -40.86 -22.17
C ALA A 88 3.78 -39.90 -20.99
N ALA A 89 2.72 -39.51 -20.29
CA ALA A 89 2.84 -38.63 -19.13
C ALA A 89 3.74 -39.26 -18.05
N PRO A 90 4.66 -38.49 -17.44
CA PRO A 90 5.49 -39.00 -16.35
C PRO A 90 4.63 -39.50 -15.18
N THR A 91 4.92 -40.71 -14.68
CA THR A 91 4.27 -41.30 -13.49
C THR A 91 5.04 -41.01 -12.20
N ALA A 92 6.15 -40.29 -12.29
CA ALA A 92 7.00 -39.86 -11.17
C ALA A 92 7.53 -38.44 -11.43
N ALA A 93 8.06 -37.80 -10.38
CA ALA A 93 8.63 -36.46 -10.49
C ALA A 93 9.81 -36.43 -11.47
N VAL A 94 9.83 -35.41 -12.34
CA VAL A 94 10.90 -35.18 -13.31
C VAL A 94 11.96 -34.28 -12.68
N SER A 95 13.13 -34.82 -12.39
CA SER A 95 14.30 -34.03 -11.96
C SER A 95 15.04 -33.47 -13.17
N LEU A 96 15.33 -32.17 -13.18
CA LEU A 96 16.11 -31.52 -14.25
C LEU A 96 17.62 -31.51 -13.98
N GLY A 97 18.10 -32.04 -12.84
CA GLY A 97 19.53 -32.14 -12.54
C GLY A 97 20.29 -30.79 -12.59
N GLY A 98 19.62 -29.69 -12.21
CA GLY A 98 20.18 -28.33 -12.26
C GLY A 98 20.13 -27.65 -13.62
N GLN A 99 19.52 -28.29 -14.63
CA GLN A 99 19.32 -27.69 -15.96
C GLN A 99 18.07 -26.80 -16.01
N ARG A 100 18.00 -25.95 -17.04
CA ARG A 100 16.90 -25.00 -17.26
C ARG A 100 15.87 -25.56 -18.23
N ALA A 101 14.59 -25.39 -17.90
CA ALA A 101 13.49 -25.44 -18.86
C ALA A 101 13.17 -24.01 -19.32
N THR A 102 13.22 -23.75 -20.62
CA THR A 102 13.06 -22.40 -21.20
C THR A 102 11.86 -22.32 -22.14
N ASN A 103 11.43 -21.11 -22.49
CA ASN A 103 10.32 -20.83 -23.40
C ASN A 103 8.94 -21.36 -22.94
N GLY A 104 8.68 -21.35 -21.62
CA GLY A 104 7.34 -21.60 -21.07
C GLY A 104 6.43 -20.38 -21.21
N ALA A 105 5.13 -20.61 -21.41
CA ALA A 105 4.11 -19.58 -21.31
C ALA A 105 3.82 -19.22 -19.84
N ASP A 106 3.12 -18.10 -19.61
CA ASP A 106 2.68 -17.74 -18.26
C ASP A 106 1.66 -18.76 -17.72
N PRO A 107 1.74 -19.13 -16.43
CA PRO A 107 0.87 -20.14 -15.82
C PRO A 107 -0.59 -19.65 -15.78
N THR A 108 -1.53 -20.56 -16.07
CA THR A 108 -2.98 -20.29 -16.09
C THR A 108 -3.76 -21.18 -15.12
N ALA A 109 -3.32 -22.42 -14.91
CA ALA A 109 -3.88 -23.35 -13.94
C ALA A 109 -3.03 -23.41 -12.66
N ALA A 110 -3.65 -23.80 -11.55
CA ALA A 110 -2.99 -23.88 -10.24
C ALA A 110 -1.83 -24.91 -10.17
N THR A 111 -1.76 -25.82 -11.15
CA THR A 111 -0.74 -26.88 -11.24
C THR A 111 0.33 -26.60 -12.29
N ASP A 112 0.29 -25.45 -12.96
CA ASP A 112 1.27 -25.09 -13.98
C ASP A 112 2.63 -24.78 -13.34
N LEU A 113 3.71 -25.04 -14.09
CA LEU A 113 5.04 -24.59 -13.73
C LEU A 113 5.13 -23.06 -13.90
N VAL A 114 5.77 -22.38 -12.94
CA VAL A 114 5.91 -20.93 -12.97
C VAL A 114 7.19 -20.53 -13.71
N THR A 115 7.08 -19.60 -14.66
CA THR A 115 8.24 -19.00 -15.33
C THR A 115 8.93 -18.00 -14.41
N LYS A 116 10.26 -17.83 -14.54
CA LYS A 116 10.97 -16.80 -13.79
C LYS A 116 10.42 -15.39 -14.05
N GLN A 117 10.05 -15.08 -15.29
CA GLN A 117 9.46 -13.80 -15.66
C GLN A 117 8.17 -13.52 -14.88
N TYR A 118 7.28 -14.51 -14.81
CA TYR A 118 6.04 -14.39 -14.03
C TYR A 118 6.32 -14.16 -12.54
N ALA A 119 7.25 -14.91 -11.95
CA ALA A 119 7.64 -14.73 -10.56
C ALA A 119 8.28 -13.35 -10.30
N ASP A 120 9.11 -12.86 -11.21
CA ASP A 120 9.71 -11.53 -11.11
C ASP A 120 8.66 -10.42 -11.24
N ASN A 121 7.67 -10.59 -12.13
CA ASN A 121 6.54 -9.66 -12.28
C ASN A 121 5.62 -9.66 -11.04
N LEU A 122 5.40 -10.82 -10.41
CA LEU A 122 4.64 -10.91 -9.15
C LEU A 122 5.35 -10.13 -8.03
N ARG A 123 6.68 -10.18 -8.00
CA ARG A 123 7.51 -9.41 -7.06
C ARG A 123 7.51 -7.92 -7.37
N ALA A 124 7.28 -7.52 -8.62
CA ALA A 124 7.29 -6.11 -9.03
C ALA A 124 6.19 -5.26 -8.37
N GLY A 125 5.26 -5.84 -7.61
CA GLY A 125 4.27 -5.10 -6.83
C GLY A 125 4.85 -4.33 -5.64
N ILE A 126 5.90 -4.83 -4.97
CA ILE A 126 6.60 -4.16 -3.86
C ILE A 126 8.04 -4.71 -3.80
N ALA A 127 9.03 -3.92 -4.22
CA ALA A 127 10.44 -4.31 -4.12
C ALA A 127 11.03 -3.85 -2.77
N VAL A 128 11.34 -4.75 -1.85
CA VAL A 128 11.96 -4.39 -0.56
C VAL A 128 13.49 -4.47 -0.66
N LYS A 129 14.20 -3.41 -0.26
CA LYS A 129 15.67 -3.32 -0.16
C LYS A 129 16.14 -3.56 1.27
N ASP A 130 17.41 -3.94 1.46
CA ASP A 130 17.92 -4.04 2.83
C ASP A 130 17.90 -2.66 3.50
N PRO A 131 17.74 -2.60 4.83
CA PRO A 131 17.62 -1.34 5.55
C PRO A 131 18.79 -0.40 5.29
N VAL A 132 18.48 0.89 5.27
CA VAL A 132 19.48 1.96 5.42
C VAL A 132 19.67 2.26 6.89
N ARG A 133 20.86 2.72 7.26
CA ARG A 133 21.14 3.13 8.63
C ARG A 133 20.37 4.40 8.98
N VAL A 134 20.37 5.38 8.09
CA VAL A 134 19.68 6.67 8.27
C VAL A 134 19.08 7.18 6.97
N VAL A 135 18.18 8.16 7.08
CA VAL A 135 17.61 8.90 5.95
C VAL A 135 17.97 10.39 6.08
N ALA A 136 18.45 11.00 5.00
CA ALA A 136 18.58 12.44 4.89
C ALA A 136 17.25 13.02 4.37
N THR A 137 16.50 13.65 5.27
CA THR A 137 15.22 14.33 5.00
C THR A 137 15.37 15.79 4.59
N SER A 138 16.62 16.26 4.45
CA SER A 138 16.99 17.56 3.90
C SER A 138 18.12 17.40 2.88
N ASN A 139 18.36 18.46 2.11
CA ASN A 139 19.44 18.47 1.13
C ASN A 139 20.81 18.38 1.83
N ILE A 140 21.63 17.43 1.39
CA ILE A 140 23.01 17.22 1.85
C ILE A 140 23.96 17.21 0.64
N ASP A 141 25.21 17.64 0.83
CA ASP A 141 26.19 17.58 -0.24
C ASP A 141 26.68 16.14 -0.45
N LEU A 142 26.22 15.51 -1.53
CA LEU A 142 26.63 14.16 -1.91
C LEU A 142 28.05 14.10 -2.49
N SER A 143 28.68 15.23 -2.79
CA SER A 143 30.09 15.26 -3.23
C SER A 143 31.06 15.34 -2.05
N THR A 144 30.62 15.89 -0.92
CA THR A 144 31.41 16.01 0.31
C THR A 144 30.55 15.65 1.54
N LEU A 145 30.48 14.37 1.89
CA LEU A 145 29.59 13.91 2.95
C LEU A 145 30.04 14.35 4.35
N PRO A 146 29.10 14.74 5.24
CA PRO A 146 29.40 15.03 6.65
C PRO A 146 29.74 13.77 7.45
N ALA A 147 30.37 13.92 8.62
CA ALA A 147 30.68 12.81 9.52
C ALA A 147 29.44 12.16 10.15
N ALA A 148 28.34 12.91 10.25
CA ALA A 148 27.06 12.43 10.74
C ALA A 148 25.93 12.81 9.79
N ILE A 149 24.98 11.91 9.60
CA ILE A 149 23.75 12.13 8.85
C ILE A 149 22.60 11.85 9.80
N ASP A 150 21.63 12.76 9.89
CA ASP A 150 20.49 12.67 10.82
C ASP A 150 20.91 12.46 12.30
N GLY A 151 21.98 13.14 12.72
CA GLY A 151 22.53 13.03 14.08
C GLY A 151 23.30 11.75 14.38
N VAL A 152 23.38 10.80 13.44
CA VAL A 152 24.09 9.53 13.60
C VAL A 152 25.46 9.60 12.92
N THR A 153 26.53 9.31 13.67
CA THR A 153 27.90 9.22 13.13
C THR A 153 28.03 8.04 12.18
N MET A 154 28.43 8.30 10.93
CA MET A 154 28.49 7.31 9.85
C MET A 154 29.87 6.66 9.75
N ALA A 155 29.91 5.37 9.45
CA ALA A 155 31.13 4.63 9.13
C ALA A 155 31.14 4.20 7.65
N ALA A 156 32.34 3.97 7.11
CA ALA A 156 32.49 3.47 5.75
C ALA A 156 31.69 2.15 5.55
N GLY A 157 30.97 2.05 4.44
CA GLY A 157 30.09 0.93 4.12
C GLY A 157 28.67 1.03 4.68
N ASN A 158 28.36 2.00 5.55
CA ASN A 158 26.99 2.22 6.01
C ASN A 158 26.10 2.73 4.86
N ALA A 159 24.86 2.25 4.78
CA ALA A 159 23.91 2.73 3.80
C ALA A 159 23.08 3.90 4.36
N PHE A 160 22.71 4.85 3.50
CA PHE A 160 21.76 5.91 3.83
C PHE A 160 20.82 6.18 2.64
N LEU A 161 19.62 6.66 2.92
CA LEU A 161 18.68 7.14 1.91
C LEU A 161 18.80 8.66 1.79
N ALA A 162 19.10 9.19 0.60
CA ALA A 162 18.93 10.61 0.30
C ALA A 162 17.53 10.83 -0.27
N ALA A 163 16.59 11.29 0.58
CA ALA A 163 15.17 11.40 0.22
C ALA A 163 14.77 12.81 -0.27
N ALA A 164 15.52 13.84 0.11
CA ALA A 164 15.13 15.24 -0.07
C ALA A 164 16.25 16.12 -0.68
N GLN A 165 16.91 15.63 -1.74
CA GLN A 165 17.87 16.43 -2.51
C GLN A 165 17.17 17.51 -3.34
N THR A 166 17.83 18.65 -3.53
CA THR A 166 17.35 19.73 -4.39
C THR A 166 17.23 19.27 -5.85
N THR A 167 18.18 18.46 -6.32
CA THR A 167 18.10 17.82 -7.64
C THR A 167 17.48 16.44 -7.47
N GLY A 168 16.24 16.25 -7.92
CA GLY A 168 15.52 14.98 -7.71
C GLY A 168 16.19 13.73 -8.31
N THR A 169 17.07 13.88 -9.30
CA THR A 169 17.87 12.76 -9.83
C THR A 169 18.97 12.29 -8.88
N GLN A 170 19.33 13.09 -7.88
CA GLN A 170 20.26 12.75 -6.80
C GLN A 170 19.58 12.03 -5.64
N ASN A 171 18.25 11.93 -5.63
CA ASN A 171 17.57 11.09 -4.65
C ASN A 171 17.91 9.61 -4.88
N GLY A 172 17.90 8.83 -3.80
CA GLY A 172 18.08 7.38 -3.84
C GLY A 172 18.94 6.85 -2.70
N ILE A 173 19.29 5.57 -2.80
CA ILE A 173 20.00 4.83 -1.76
C ILE A 173 21.50 4.84 -2.05
N TYR A 174 22.30 5.19 -1.04
CA TYR A 174 23.73 5.38 -1.16
C TYR A 174 24.50 4.59 -0.10
N THR A 175 25.73 4.23 -0.43
CA THR A 175 26.76 3.75 0.50
C THR A 175 27.65 4.92 0.90
N TYR A 176 27.85 5.10 2.20
CA TYR A 176 28.74 6.07 2.80
C TYR A 176 30.19 5.58 2.69
N PRO A 177 31.09 6.23 1.92
CA PRO A 177 32.47 5.80 1.78
C PRO A 177 33.39 6.37 2.87
N GLY A 178 32.99 7.45 3.52
CA GLY A 178 33.79 8.18 4.51
C GLY A 178 33.43 9.67 4.55
N SER A 179 33.80 10.35 5.63
CA SER A 179 33.60 11.80 5.75
C SER A 179 34.46 12.54 4.72
N GLY A 180 33.88 13.54 4.07
CA GLY A 180 34.54 14.34 3.03
C GLY A 180 34.67 13.63 1.67
N GLN A 181 34.13 12.42 1.52
CA GLN A 181 34.15 11.66 0.26
C GLN A 181 32.79 11.74 -0.45
N PRO A 182 32.75 11.59 -1.79
CA PRO A 182 31.52 11.57 -2.54
C PRO A 182 30.71 10.29 -2.28
N ALA A 183 29.39 10.43 -2.12
CA ALA A 183 28.48 9.31 -1.97
C ALA A 183 28.53 8.38 -3.18
N THR A 184 28.48 7.07 -2.94
CA THR A 184 28.39 6.06 -4.01
C THR A 184 26.99 5.47 -3.98
N ARG A 185 26.30 5.34 -5.13
CA ARG A 185 25.00 4.64 -5.14
C ARG A 185 25.17 3.21 -4.65
N ARG A 186 24.19 2.71 -3.90
CA ARG A 186 24.24 1.35 -3.38
C ARG A 186 24.12 0.36 -4.54
N SER A 187 24.83 -0.76 -4.46
CA SER A 187 24.97 -1.74 -5.56
C SER A 187 23.70 -2.49 -5.95
N ASP A 188 22.63 -2.33 -5.17
CA ASP A 188 21.29 -2.84 -5.45
C ASP A 188 20.30 -1.72 -5.81
N ALA A 189 20.81 -0.51 -6.08
CA ALA A 189 20.06 0.68 -6.43
C ALA A 189 20.86 1.59 -7.38
N ASP A 190 21.61 0.99 -8.31
CA ASP A 190 22.49 1.69 -9.26
C ASP A 190 22.15 1.42 -10.74
N THR A 191 21.37 0.37 -11.03
CA THR A 191 21.08 -0.09 -12.38
C THR A 191 19.59 0.04 -12.74
N THR A 192 19.29 0.08 -14.04
CA THR A 192 17.91 0.09 -14.55
C THR A 192 17.12 -1.12 -14.04
N GLY A 193 15.92 -0.86 -13.51
CA GLY A 193 15.01 -1.90 -13.02
C GLY A 193 15.24 -2.32 -11.57
N GLU A 194 16.25 -1.78 -10.88
CA GLU A 194 16.51 -2.10 -9.48
C GLU A 194 15.67 -1.27 -8.50
N VAL A 195 15.40 -0.01 -8.85
CA VAL A 195 14.46 0.86 -8.13
C VAL A 195 13.26 1.09 -9.03
N LEU A 196 12.12 0.61 -8.59
CA LEU A 196 10.82 0.73 -9.25
C LEU A 196 9.82 1.52 -8.40
N ASP A 197 8.69 1.90 -8.99
CA ASP A 197 7.51 2.32 -8.21
C ASP A 197 7.13 1.23 -7.21
N GLY A 198 6.86 1.63 -5.97
CA GLY A 198 6.60 0.72 -4.85
C GLY A 198 7.84 0.14 -4.17
N THR A 199 9.06 0.57 -4.54
CA THR A 199 10.28 0.11 -3.84
C THR A 199 10.27 0.61 -2.39
N LEU A 200 10.45 -0.29 -1.43
CA LEU A 200 10.52 -0.01 0.00
C LEU A 200 11.93 -0.12 0.55
N VAL A 201 12.28 0.76 1.48
CA VAL A 201 13.50 0.67 2.28
C VAL A 201 13.21 1.05 3.74
N ALA A 202 13.64 0.23 4.69
CA ALA A 202 13.49 0.51 6.12
C ALA A 202 14.65 1.37 6.65
N VAL A 203 14.39 2.15 7.71
CA VAL A 203 15.40 2.99 8.37
C VAL A 203 15.70 2.45 9.77
N ALA A 204 16.97 2.19 10.07
CA ALA A 204 17.38 1.54 11.31
C ALA A 204 17.65 2.50 12.49
N GLU A 205 18.18 3.69 12.23
CA GLU A 205 18.62 4.68 13.22
C GLU A 205 18.24 6.10 12.79
N GLY A 206 18.44 7.07 13.69
CA GLY A 206 18.09 8.48 13.47
C GLY A 206 16.66 8.82 13.88
N ALA A 207 16.18 9.99 13.46
CA ALA A 207 14.85 10.49 13.79
C ALA A 207 13.73 9.66 13.16
N ALA A 208 13.99 9.00 12.03
CA ALA A 208 13.04 8.14 11.33
C ALA A 208 13.25 6.64 11.61
N ALA A 209 13.94 6.27 12.69
CA ALA A 209 14.16 4.87 13.06
C ALA A 209 12.83 4.09 13.18
N GLY A 210 12.78 2.89 12.60
CA GLY A 210 11.60 2.02 12.61
C GLY A 210 10.55 2.36 11.55
N THR A 211 10.77 3.39 10.74
CA THR A 211 9.91 3.73 9.61
C THR A 211 10.40 3.07 8.31
N GLN A 212 9.54 3.09 7.28
CA GLN A 212 9.89 2.70 5.93
C GLN A 212 9.68 3.88 4.99
N TYR A 213 10.42 3.92 3.89
CA TYR A 213 10.21 4.86 2.78
C TYR A 213 9.83 4.09 1.53
N ILE A 214 8.83 4.57 0.80
CA ILE A 214 8.37 4.03 -0.48
C ILE A 214 8.75 4.98 -1.61
N GLN A 215 9.24 4.43 -2.70
CA GLN A 215 9.43 5.13 -3.95
C GLN A 215 8.08 5.23 -4.69
N THR A 216 7.69 6.43 -5.14
CA THR A 216 6.36 6.66 -5.77
C THR A 216 6.39 7.28 -7.18
N ALA A 217 7.56 7.62 -7.71
CA ALA A 217 7.68 8.18 -9.06
C ALA A 217 7.91 7.10 -10.11
N THR A 218 7.25 7.21 -11.27
CA THR A 218 7.38 6.24 -12.37
C THR A 218 8.84 6.18 -12.89
N PRO A 219 9.50 5.01 -12.86
CA PRO A 219 10.87 4.86 -13.35
C PRO A 219 10.98 5.14 -14.86
N SER A 220 12.02 5.87 -15.27
CA SER A 220 12.33 6.14 -16.68
C SER A 220 13.78 5.84 -17.07
N GLY A 221 14.58 5.25 -16.18
CA GLY A 221 15.96 4.87 -16.43
C GLY A 221 16.68 4.31 -15.20
N ALA A 222 18.02 4.30 -15.23
CA ALA A 222 18.85 3.95 -14.08
C ALA A 222 18.87 5.07 -13.03
N PRO A 223 18.95 4.76 -11.73
CA PRO A 223 19.17 5.74 -10.66
C PRO A 223 20.26 6.77 -11.00
N GLY A 224 19.94 8.07 -10.91
CA GLY A 224 20.83 9.16 -11.36
C GLY A 224 20.43 9.78 -12.71
N ALA A 225 19.69 9.05 -13.55
CA ALA A 225 19.18 9.52 -14.84
C ALA A 225 17.69 9.90 -14.82
N TRP A 226 17.01 9.70 -13.69
CA TRP A 226 15.59 10.05 -13.50
C TRP A 226 15.31 10.53 -12.08
N THR A 227 14.26 11.33 -11.92
CA THR A 227 13.87 11.94 -10.65
C THR A 227 13.17 10.93 -9.75
N GLN A 228 13.77 10.62 -8.60
CA GLN A 228 13.15 9.73 -7.61
C GLN A 228 12.39 10.53 -6.56
N THR A 229 11.22 10.04 -6.16
CA THR A 229 10.45 10.57 -5.04
C THR A 229 10.30 9.48 -3.99
N TRP A 230 10.85 9.72 -2.80
CA TRP A 230 10.76 8.82 -1.65
C TRP A 230 9.86 9.45 -0.59
N VAL A 231 8.78 8.77 -0.27
CA VAL A 231 7.78 9.22 0.71
C VAL A 231 7.83 8.29 1.91
N LEU A 232 7.62 8.83 3.11
CA LEU A 232 7.45 8.01 4.31
C LEU A 232 6.30 7.01 4.11
N TYR A 233 6.63 5.73 4.09
CA TYR A 233 5.68 4.61 4.04
C TYR A 233 5.35 4.21 5.46
N SER A 234 4.25 4.74 5.96
CA SER A 234 3.77 4.43 7.31
C SER A 234 2.90 3.18 7.25
N SER A 235 3.38 2.06 7.76
CA SER A 235 2.57 0.84 7.95
C SER A 235 1.62 0.92 9.16
N GLY A 236 1.85 1.90 10.06
CA GLY A 236 0.86 2.39 11.03
C GLY A 236 0.33 3.73 10.56
N GLY A 237 -0.99 3.90 10.46
CA GLY A 237 -1.60 5.10 9.86
C GLY A 237 -0.99 6.43 10.33
N GLN A 238 -0.89 7.38 9.38
CA GLN A 238 -0.49 8.79 9.54
C GLN A 238 -0.02 9.19 10.96
N THR A 239 1.29 9.40 11.13
CA THR A 239 1.82 10.00 12.36
C THR A 239 1.36 11.45 12.44
N TYR A 240 0.43 11.72 13.33
CA TYR A 240 0.07 13.07 13.72
C TYR A 240 0.95 13.49 14.91
N THR A 241 1.23 14.78 15.04
CA THR A 241 1.93 15.35 16.20
C THR A 241 1.11 16.48 16.76
N ALA A 242 1.00 16.56 18.08
CA ALA A 242 0.44 17.70 18.78
C ALA A 242 1.53 18.30 19.68
N ASP A 243 1.57 19.63 19.81
CA ASP A 243 2.55 20.35 20.61
C ASP A 243 2.19 20.41 22.10
N GLY A 244 1.06 19.79 22.49
CA GLY A 244 0.52 19.81 23.84
C GLY A 244 -0.06 21.16 24.25
N GLN A 245 -0.20 22.13 23.33
CA GLN A 245 -0.68 23.48 23.62
C GLN A 245 -2.08 23.68 23.02
N GLY A 246 -3.08 23.05 23.65
CA GLY A 246 -4.48 23.14 23.27
C GLY A 246 -5.01 21.86 22.62
N LEU A 247 -4.18 21.21 21.80
CA LEU A 247 -4.43 19.86 21.31
C LEU A 247 -3.37 18.92 21.87
N GLU A 248 -3.81 17.75 22.31
CA GLU A 248 -2.99 16.66 22.83
C GLU A 248 -3.28 15.41 22.00
N LEU A 249 -2.24 14.63 21.74
CA LEU A 249 -2.35 13.37 21.00
C LEU A 249 -1.83 12.24 21.87
N SER A 250 -2.74 11.44 22.42
CA SER A 250 -2.40 10.26 23.20
C SER A 250 -2.65 9.00 22.39
N GLY A 251 -1.57 8.35 21.95
CA GLY A 251 -1.64 7.22 21.04
C GLY A 251 -2.30 7.63 19.71
N THR A 252 -3.53 7.17 19.49
CA THR A 252 -4.34 7.48 18.30
C THR A 252 -5.51 8.43 18.58
N THR A 253 -5.65 8.93 19.81
CA THR A 253 -6.77 9.78 20.22
C THR A 253 -6.33 11.24 20.30
N PHE A 254 -6.97 12.10 19.53
CA PHE A 254 -6.88 13.54 19.72
C PHE A 254 -7.78 13.97 20.89
N SER A 255 -7.22 14.77 21.79
CA SER A 255 -7.94 15.41 22.88
C SER A 255 -7.61 16.89 22.95
N LEU A 256 -8.52 17.66 23.53
CA LEU A 256 -8.24 19.05 23.90
C LEU A 256 -7.53 19.09 25.26
N GLU A 257 -6.43 19.83 25.31
CA GLU A 257 -5.72 20.22 26.54
C GLU A 257 -6.20 21.63 26.94
N LEU A 258 -7.06 21.69 27.95
CA LEU A 258 -7.74 22.92 28.33
C LEU A 258 -7.03 23.51 29.56
N ALA A 259 -6.47 24.71 29.41
CA ALA A 259 -5.82 25.40 30.53
C ALA A 259 -6.80 25.76 31.67
N ASP A 260 -8.08 25.94 31.34
CA ASP A 260 -9.16 26.29 32.27
C ASP A 260 -10.55 26.14 31.60
N ALA A 261 -11.61 26.57 32.31
CA ALA A 261 -13.00 26.42 31.92
C ALA A 261 -13.52 27.39 30.84
N THR A 262 -12.68 28.29 30.30
CA THR A 262 -13.10 29.18 29.19
C THR A 262 -13.41 28.43 27.90
N LEU A 263 -12.81 27.25 27.72
CA LEU A 263 -13.19 26.27 26.73
C LEU A 263 -13.59 24.99 27.48
N SER A 264 -14.58 24.28 26.97
CA SER A 264 -15.05 23.02 27.57
C SER A 264 -15.46 22.03 26.49
N LYS A 265 -15.27 20.74 26.77
CA LYS A 265 -15.73 19.64 25.91
C LYS A 265 -17.05 19.09 26.45
N SER A 266 -18.04 18.94 25.58
CA SER A 266 -19.32 18.30 25.89
C SER A 266 -19.60 17.17 24.90
N ALA A 267 -20.66 16.39 25.12
CA ALA A 267 -21.12 15.40 24.16
C ALA A 267 -21.48 16.01 22.78
N GLY A 268 -21.76 17.33 22.72
CA GLY A 268 -22.02 18.08 21.49
C GLY A 268 -20.78 18.68 20.83
N GLY A 269 -19.57 18.41 21.35
CA GLY A 269 -18.31 18.96 20.84
C GLY A 269 -17.71 20.06 21.74
N LEU A 270 -16.85 20.88 21.15
CA LEU A 270 -16.19 22.00 21.81
C LEU A 270 -17.16 23.17 21.99
N THR A 271 -17.24 23.67 23.22
CA THR A 271 -18.03 24.85 23.58
C THR A 271 -17.17 25.89 24.28
N VAL A 272 -17.57 27.16 24.19
CA VAL A 272 -16.96 28.25 24.96
C VAL A 272 -17.71 28.39 26.28
N GLY A 273 -16.98 28.36 27.39
CA GLY A 273 -17.50 28.62 28.72
C GLY A 273 -17.65 30.11 29.01
N LEU A 274 -17.96 30.45 30.26
CA LEU A 274 -17.99 31.85 30.68
C LEU A 274 -16.56 32.40 30.78
N VAL A 275 -16.31 33.54 30.12
CA VAL A 275 -15.03 34.24 30.21
C VAL A 275 -15.03 35.12 31.45
N THR A 276 -14.11 34.89 32.38
CA THR A 276 -13.98 35.69 33.61
C THR A 276 -13.50 37.11 33.34
N VAL A 277 -13.72 38.02 34.29
CA VAL A 277 -13.23 39.42 34.22
C VAL A 277 -11.72 39.51 34.02
N ALA A 278 -10.94 38.65 34.68
CA ALA A 278 -9.48 38.59 34.50
C ALA A 278 -9.01 38.30 33.06
N LYS A 279 -9.93 37.83 32.20
CA LYS A 279 -9.69 37.51 30.79
C LYS A 279 -10.53 38.37 29.84
N GLY A 280 -11.07 39.49 30.33
CA GLY A 280 -11.85 40.43 29.53
C GLY A 280 -13.33 40.09 29.32
N GLY A 281 -13.85 39.06 30.00
CA GLY A 281 -15.28 38.75 30.00
C GLY A 281 -16.02 39.25 31.24
N THR A 282 -17.19 38.68 31.53
CA THR A 282 -18.00 39.04 32.70
C THR A 282 -18.25 37.88 33.66
N GLY A 283 -17.97 36.64 33.26
CA GLY A 283 -18.23 35.46 34.06
C GLY A 283 -19.73 35.19 34.32
N ALA A 284 -20.64 35.83 33.58
CA ALA A 284 -22.08 35.79 33.86
C ALA A 284 -22.92 35.46 32.63
N THR A 285 -24.04 34.76 32.85
CA THR A 285 -25.06 34.43 31.82
C THR A 285 -26.19 35.44 31.75
N THR A 286 -26.24 36.42 32.67
CA THR A 286 -27.30 37.42 32.73
C THR A 286 -26.71 38.82 32.67
N ALA A 287 -27.47 39.76 32.12
CA ALA A 287 -27.05 41.17 32.07
C ALA A 287 -26.83 41.75 33.48
N ALA A 288 -27.62 41.34 34.47
CA ALA A 288 -27.44 41.77 35.86
C ALA A 288 -26.11 41.27 36.44
N GLY A 289 -25.83 39.97 36.34
CA GLY A 289 -24.57 39.41 36.81
C GLY A 289 -23.36 39.99 36.07
N ALA A 290 -23.51 40.26 34.77
CA ALA A 290 -22.46 40.88 33.97
C ALA A 290 -22.14 42.30 34.45
N ARG A 291 -23.16 43.10 34.74
CA ARG A 291 -22.98 44.45 35.28
C ARG A 291 -22.31 44.44 36.64
N THR A 292 -22.75 43.55 37.53
CA THR A 292 -22.14 43.36 38.85
C THR A 292 -20.66 42.98 38.73
N ALA A 293 -20.32 42.02 37.86
CA ALA A 293 -18.94 41.57 37.67
C ALA A 293 -18.02 42.68 37.11
N LEU A 294 -18.56 43.55 36.24
CA LEU A 294 -17.84 44.70 35.68
C LEU A 294 -17.87 45.95 36.58
N GLY A 295 -18.58 45.92 37.71
CA GLY A 295 -18.76 47.10 38.57
C GLY A 295 -19.53 48.24 37.89
N THR A 296 -20.41 47.93 36.95
CA THR A 296 -21.23 48.90 36.23
C THR A 296 -22.64 48.98 36.82
N VAL A 297 -23.22 50.17 36.82
CA VAL A 297 -24.59 50.42 37.30
C VAL A 297 -25.64 50.03 36.25
N GLY A 298 -26.82 49.63 36.70
CA GLY A 298 -27.97 49.37 35.85
C GLY A 298 -28.71 50.64 35.45
N LYS A 299 -29.59 50.51 34.46
CA LYS A 299 -30.49 51.58 34.02
C LYS A 299 -31.90 51.02 33.89
N TYR A 300 -32.86 51.72 34.49
CA TYR A 300 -34.28 51.52 34.29
C TYR A 300 -34.87 52.75 33.60
N SER A 301 -35.76 52.53 32.64
CA SER A 301 -36.55 53.61 32.04
C SER A 301 -37.93 53.14 31.64
N ALA A 302 -38.96 53.90 32.02
CA ALA A 302 -40.35 53.61 31.66
C ALA A 302 -41.14 54.90 31.49
N ASN A 303 -42.29 54.82 30.82
CA ASN A 303 -43.26 55.91 30.88
C ASN A 303 -43.90 55.95 32.28
N VAL A 304 -44.23 57.16 32.73
CA VAL A 304 -44.77 57.40 34.07
C VAL A 304 -46.29 57.40 34.01
N GLY A 305 -46.94 56.81 35.01
CA GLY A 305 -48.39 56.92 35.20
C GLY A 305 -48.83 58.37 35.46
N ALA A 306 -50.14 58.61 35.57
CA ALA A 306 -50.64 59.95 35.86
C ALA A 306 -50.05 60.49 37.17
N LEU A 307 -49.53 61.71 37.13
CA LEU A 307 -48.97 62.40 38.28
C LEU A 307 -49.99 63.37 38.85
N THR A 308 -50.19 63.34 40.15
CA THR A 308 -51.04 64.32 40.86
C THR A 308 -50.12 65.27 41.61
N GLY A 309 -50.28 66.59 41.40
CA GLY A 309 -49.44 67.62 42.01
C GLY A 309 -49.33 67.44 43.53
N GLY A 310 -48.11 67.44 44.05
CA GLY A 310 -47.80 67.28 45.47
C GLY A 310 -47.94 65.87 46.05
N THR A 311 -48.42 64.88 45.28
CA THR A 311 -48.59 63.49 45.73
C THR A 311 -47.47 62.61 45.17
N PRO A 312 -46.71 61.87 46.01
CA PRO A 312 -45.69 60.95 45.53
C PRO A 312 -46.28 59.77 44.75
N LEU A 313 -45.68 59.44 43.61
CA LEU A 313 -45.94 58.20 42.86
C LEU A 313 -44.71 57.29 42.96
N ASN A 314 -44.92 56.04 43.40
CA ASN A 314 -43.86 55.04 43.46
C ASN A 314 -43.61 54.41 42.09
N ILE A 315 -42.34 54.33 41.70
CA ILE A 315 -41.86 53.69 40.49
C ILE A 315 -40.90 52.57 40.87
N THR A 316 -41.29 51.33 40.62
CA THR A 316 -40.44 50.17 40.81
C THR A 316 -39.47 50.02 39.63
N HIS A 317 -38.17 50.15 39.89
CA HIS A 317 -37.10 50.05 38.91
C HIS A 317 -36.36 48.70 38.93
N GLY A 318 -36.42 47.95 40.05
CA GLY A 318 -35.85 46.60 40.12
C GLY A 318 -34.32 46.53 40.00
N LEU A 319 -33.60 47.61 40.32
CA LEU A 319 -32.14 47.67 40.21
C LEU A 319 -31.42 47.03 41.42
N ASN A 320 -32.14 46.72 42.49
CA ASN A 320 -31.63 46.18 43.76
C ASN A 320 -30.45 46.97 44.32
N SER A 321 -30.55 48.30 44.26
CA SER A 321 -29.53 49.26 44.67
C SER A 321 -30.21 50.46 45.33
N VAL A 322 -29.69 50.88 46.48
CA VAL A 322 -30.09 52.14 47.15
C VAL A 322 -29.28 53.33 46.66
N ASP A 323 -28.15 53.07 46.00
CA ASP A 323 -27.23 54.08 45.47
C ASP A 323 -27.67 54.52 44.06
N VAL A 324 -28.89 55.06 43.98
CA VAL A 324 -29.45 55.56 42.72
C VAL A 324 -28.76 56.87 42.32
N LEU A 325 -28.08 56.83 41.17
CA LEU A 325 -27.47 57.97 40.49
C LEU A 325 -28.54 58.72 39.68
N GLU A 326 -28.87 59.94 40.13
CA GLU A 326 -29.61 60.96 39.39
C GLU A 326 -30.88 60.46 38.65
N PRO A 327 -31.97 60.13 39.39
CA PRO A 327 -33.25 59.87 38.76
C PRO A 327 -33.74 61.14 38.03
N SER A 328 -34.25 60.97 36.81
CA SER A 328 -34.65 62.09 35.94
C SER A 328 -36.01 61.84 35.28
N LEU A 329 -36.78 62.91 35.11
CA LEU A 329 -37.96 62.93 34.24
C LEU A 329 -37.60 63.62 32.94
N LYS A 330 -37.97 63.01 31.82
CA LYS A 330 -37.91 63.63 30.49
C LYS A 330 -39.30 63.73 29.90
N GLU A 331 -39.71 64.90 29.47
CA GLU A 331 -40.97 65.06 28.74
C GLU A 331 -40.87 64.34 27.39
N ILE A 332 -41.90 63.55 27.06
CA ILE A 332 -41.86 62.67 25.89
C ILE A 332 -41.97 63.47 24.59
N SER A 333 -42.76 64.55 24.59
CA SER A 333 -43.03 65.40 23.42
C SER A 333 -41.84 66.29 23.04
N SER A 334 -41.21 66.94 24.01
CA SER A 334 -40.16 67.94 23.81
C SER A 334 -38.75 67.36 23.98
N GLY A 335 -38.61 66.27 24.74
CA GLY A 335 -37.31 65.71 25.13
C GLY A 335 -36.62 66.49 26.25
N GLU A 336 -37.27 67.50 26.83
CA GLU A 336 -36.71 68.32 27.90
C GLU A 336 -36.63 67.56 29.23
N LEU A 337 -35.56 67.80 29.99
CA LEU A 337 -35.43 67.28 31.36
C LEU A 337 -36.21 68.17 32.31
N VAL A 338 -37.08 67.56 33.12
CA VAL A 338 -37.98 68.26 34.04
C VAL A 338 -37.56 67.99 35.48
N GLY A 339 -37.44 69.06 36.26
CA GLY A 339 -37.15 68.98 37.69
C GLY A 339 -38.34 68.43 38.47
N ALA A 340 -38.09 67.40 39.28
CA ALA A 340 -39.05 66.84 40.23
C ALA A 340 -38.34 66.44 41.51
N LYS A 341 -39.10 66.26 42.60
CA LYS A 341 -38.56 65.70 43.83
C LYS A 341 -38.53 64.18 43.70
N PHE A 342 -37.36 63.58 43.92
CA PHE A 342 -37.18 62.14 43.99
C PHE A 342 -36.78 61.70 45.39
N VAL A 343 -37.27 60.55 45.83
CA VAL A 343 -36.87 59.92 47.10
C VAL A 343 -36.69 58.43 46.86
N VAL A 344 -35.52 57.88 47.25
CA VAL A 344 -35.29 56.43 47.28
C VAL A 344 -36.15 55.84 48.39
N VAL A 345 -37.08 54.97 48.03
CA VAL A 345 -38.01 54.32 48.98
C VAL A 345 -37.40 53.04 49.51
N ASP A 346 -36.85 52.22 48.61
CA ASP A 346 -36.13 50.99 48.90
C ASP A 346 -35.17 50.67 47.73
N ALA A 347 -34.47 49.54 47.80
CA ALA A 347 -33.49 49.14 46.78
C ALA A 347 -34.08 48.92 45.37
N ASN A 348 -35.40 48.87 45.22
CA ASN A 348 -36.08 48.62 43.95
C ASN A 348 -37.08 49.70 43.59
N THR A 349 -37.23 50.75 44.39
CA THR A 349 -38.30 51.73 44.24
C THR A 349 -37.83 53.15 44.52
N VAL A 350 -38.15 54.07 43.60
CA VAL A 350 -38.05 55.51 43.80
C VAL A 350 -39.43 56.14 43.75
N SER A 351 -39.69 57.15 44.57
CA SER A 351 -40.89 57.98 44.44
C SER A 351 -40.58 59.26 43.68
N VAL A 352 -41.53 59.73 42.87
CA VAL A 352 -41.46 60.99 42.15
C VAL A 352 -42.62 61.89 42.57
N THR A 353 -42.34 63.18 42.80
CA THR A 353 -43.37 64.18 43.13
C THR A 353 -43.15 65.44 42.28
N THR A 354 -44.18 65.85 41.53
CA THR A 354 -44.19 67.08 40.74
C THR A 354 -45.07 68.14 41.40
N ALA A 355 -44.82 69.41 41.10
CA ALA A 355 -45.65 70.52 41.60
C ALA A 355 -47.03 70.57 40.92
N ALA A 356 -47.09 70.25 39.62
CA ALA A 356 -48.32 70.20 38.82
C ALA A 356 -48.77 68.75 38.59
N SER A 357 -50.05 68.59 38.25
CA SER A 357 -50.60 67.32 37.78
C SER A 357 -50.36 67.14 36.29
N TYR A 358 -50.08 65.91 35.86
CA TYR A 358 -49.82 65.56 34.47
C TYR A 358 -50.54 64.26 34.12
N ALA A 359 -50.99 64.15 32.87
CA ALA A 359 -51.59 62.92 32.36
C ALA A 359 -50.58 61.77 32.34
N ALA A 360 -51.07 60.53 32.34
CA ALA A 360 -50.21 59.37 32.13
C ALA A 360 -49.45 59.49 30.79
N ASP A 361 -48.26 58.90 30.71
CA ASP A 361 -47.41 58.91 29.51
C ASP A 361 -46.98 60.30 29.04
N THR A 362 -47.06 61.33 29.90
CA THR A 362 -46.48 62.66 29.62
C THR A 362 -44.95 62.62 29.74
N PHE A 363 -44.44 61.90 30.73
CA PHE A 363 -43.02 61.80 31.03
C PHE A 363 -42.49 60.38 30.93
N ARG A 364 -41.20 60.28 30.61
CA ARG A 364 -40.39 59.08 30.75
C ARG A 364 -39.41 59.27 31.90
N ILE A 365 -39.45 58.38 32.88
CA ILE A 365 -38.47 58.35 33.97
C ILE A 365 -37.24 57.55 33.54
N THR A 366 -36.06 57.99 33.97
CA THR A 366 -34.82 57.20 33.94
C THR A 366 -34.22 57.15 35.32
N VAL A 367 -33.85 55.95 35.76
CA VAL A 367 -33.20 55.67 37.04
C VAL A 367 -31.93 54.91 36.73
N VAL A 368 -30.78 55.39 37.21
CA VAL A 368 -29.48 54.71 37.08
C VAL A 368 -29.03 54.30 38.48
N GLY A 369 -28.53 53.09 38.67
CA GLY A 369 -28.18 52.57 39.99
C GLY A 369 -27.82 51.09 39.99
#